data_AF-E2DRK9-F1
#
_entry.id   AF-E2DRK9-F1
#
_cell.length_a   1.000
_cell.length_b   1.000
_cell.length_c   1.000
_cell.angle_alpha   90.00
_cell.angle_beta   90.00
_cell.angle_gamma   90.00
#
_symmetry.space_group_name_H-M   'P 1'
#
loop_
_entity.id
_entity.type
_entity.pdbx_description
1 polymer ?
#
loop_
_entity_poly.entity_id
_entity_poly.type
_entity_poly.pdbx_seq_one_letter_code
_entity_poly.pdbx_strand_id
1 'polypeptide(L)'
;PIAERFGMDANAVLDNIIYARAYTYEHQYSLLLGLAAKMAEEPFRLLIVDSVIALFRVDFSGRGELAERQQKLAQMLSRLTKIAEEFNVAVYITNQVIADPGGGMFITDPKKPAGGHVLAHAATIRLMLRKGKGEQRVCKIFDAPNLPEGEAVFQITTGG
;
A
#
# COMPACT_ATOMS: atom_id res chain seq x y z
N PRO A 1 11.42 -16.99 12.22
CA PRO A 1 10.76 -17.81 11.16
C PRO A 1 11.08 -17.39 9.71
N ILE A 2 10.82 -16.14 9.30
CA ILE A 2 11.12 -15.70 7.91
C ILE A 2 12.64 -15.57 7.70
N ALA A 3 13.35 -14.89 8.61
CA ALA A 3 14.81 -14.75 8.53
C ALA A 3 15.52 -16.12 8.49
N GLU A 4 15.10 -17.05 9.35
CA GLU A 4 15.60 -18.44 9.39
C GLU A 4 15.40 -19.18 8.06
N ARG A 5 14.22 -19.03 7.41
CA ARG A 5 13.93 -19.62 6.10
C ARG A 5 14.95 -19.19 5.03
N PHE A 6 15.46 -17.97 5.14
CA PHE A 6 16.47 -17.42 4.23
C PHE A 6 17.90 -17.52 4.77
N GLY A 7 18.13 -18.21 5.89
CA GLY A 7 19.46 -18.38 6.48
C GLY A 7 20.09 -17.09 7.01
N MET A 8 19.27 -16.11 7.39
CA MET A 8 19.74 -14.80 7.89
C MET A 8 19.68 -14.73 9.41
N ASP A 9 20.59 -13.96 10.00
CA ASP A 9 20.52 -13.63 11.43
C ASP A 9 19.34 -12.70 11.71
N ALA A 10 18.46 -13.10 12.64
CA ALA A 10 17.22 -12.37 12.90
C ALA A 10 17.46 -10.98 13.50
N ASN A 11 18.46 -10.83 14.36
CA ASN A 11 18.74 -9.55 15.02
C ASN A 11 19.31 -8.55 14.00
N ALA A 12 20.27 -8.99 13.19
CA ALA A 12 20.81 -8.17 12.11
C ALA A 12 19.72 -7.74 11.10
N VAL A 13 18.75 -8.61 10.80
CA VAL A 13 17.61 -8.21 9.95
C VAL A 13 16.73 -7.16 10.63
N LEU A 14 16.40 -7.34 11.91
CA LEU A 14 15.55 -6.41 12.65
C LEU A 14 16.20 -5.04 12.82
N ASP A 15 17.52 -4.98 13.04
CA ASP A 15 18.27 -3.72 13.17
C ASP A 15 18.25 -2.89 11.88
N ASN A 16 18.01 -3.53 10.72
CA ASN A 16 17.92 -2.87 9.42
C ASN A 16 16.49 -2.40 9.05
N ILE A 17 15.52 -2.50 9.97
CA ILE A 17 14.13 -2.11 9.73
C ILE A 17 13.76 -0.93 10.62
N ILE A 18 13.45 0.21 9.99
CA ILE A 18 12.85 1.35 10.70
C ILE A 18 11.33 1.22 10.67
N TYR A 19 10.72 1.28 11.85
CA TYR A 19 9.28 1.26 12.02
C TYR A 19 8.76 2.57 12.62
N ALA A 20 7.69 3.10 12.04
CA ALA A 20 6.96 4.24 12.59
C ALA A 20 5.46 4.02 12.47
N ARG A 21 4.71 4.37 13.53
CA ARG A 21 3.25 4.28 13.54
C ARG A 21 2.64 5.67 13.42
N ALA A 22 1.91 5.90 12.34
CA ALA A 22 1.08 7.09 12.18
C ALA A 22 -0.28 6.91 12.88
N TYR A 23 -0.82 8.01 13.40
CA TYR A 23 -2.13 8.04 14.09
C TYR A 23 -3.16 8.94 13.40
N THR A 24 -2.71 9.85 12.54
CA THR A 24 -3.55 10.75 11.73
C THR A 24 -2.93 10.90 10.34
N TYR A 25 -3.71 11.34 9.34
CA TYR A 25 -3.19 11.55 7.99
C TYR A 25 -2.06 12.61 7.95
N GLU A 26 -2.16 13.64 8.80
CA GLU A 26 -1.13 14.69 8.94
C GLU A 26 0.16 14.14 9.54
N HIS A 27 0.04 13.31 10.59
CA HIS A 27 1.21 12.65 11.19
C HIS A 27 1.88 11.72 10.16
N GLN A 28 1.10 10.95 9.39
CA GLN A 28 1.65 10.13 8.30
C GLN A 28 2.43 10.98 7.29
N TYR A 29 1.91 12.16 6.93
CA TYR A 29 2.57 13.07 5.99
C TYR A 29 3.86 13.64 6.58
N SER A 30 3.85 14.03 7.85
CA SER A 30 5.02 14.53 8.57
C SER A 30 6.13 13.47 8.69
N LEU A 31 5.77 12.20 8.93
CA LEU A 31 6.75 11.10 8.99
C LEU A 31 7.51 10.94 7.66
N LEU A 32 6.89 11.21 6.51
CA LEU A 32 7.59 11.17 5.22
C LEU A 32 8.67 12.27 5.09
N LEU A 33 8.50 13.40 5.78
CA LEU A 33 9.52 14.46 5.82
C LEU A 33 10.74 14.00 6.62
N GLY A 34 10.50 13.43 7.82
CA GLY A 34 11.57 12.87 8.65
C GLY A 34 12.26 11.68 7.98
N LEU A 35 11.52 10.86 7.23
CA LEU A 35 12.08 9.75 6.47
C LEU A 35 13.03 10.23 5.36
N ALA A 36 12.68 11.29 4.63
CA ALA A 36 13.55 11.83 3.58
C ALA A 36 14.90 12.30 4.14
N ALA A 37 14.92 12.89 5.35
CA ALA A 37 16.17 13.25 6.03
C ALA A 37 17.03 12.01 6.35
N LYS A 38 16.41 10.93 6.86
CA LYS A 38 17.12 9.67 7.11
C LYS A 38 17.63 9.01 5.82
N MET A 39 16.84 9.04 4.75
CA MET A 39 17.23 8.49 3.44
C MET A 39 18.39 9.25 2.79
N ALA A 40 18.67 10.48 3.23
CA ALA A 40 19.84 11.24 2.81
C ALA A 40 21.13 10.80 3.54
N GLU A 41 21.00 10.22 4.73
CA GLU A 41 22.12 9.77 5.55
C GLU A 41 22.47 8.29 5.30
N GLU A 42 21.46 7.45 5.10
CA GLU A 42 21.60 6.00 4.99
C GLU A 42 20.87 5.45 3.76
N PRO A 43 21.39 4.37 3.13
CA PRO A 43 20.75 3.78 1.96
C PRO A 43 19.54 2.93 2.33
N PHE A 44 18.38 3.24 1.74
CA PHE A 44 17.17 2.42 1.82
C PHE A 44 16.87 1.77 0.47
N ARG A 45 16.06 0.69 0.48
CA ARG A 45 15.64 -0.02 -0.74
C ARG A 45 14.13 -0.16 -0.89
N LEU A 46 13.40 -0.16 0.22
CA LEU A 46 11.96 -0.38 0.26
C LEU A 46 11.31 0.51 1.32
N LEU A 47 10.24 1.20 0.94
CA LEU A 47 9.33 1.91 1.83
C LEU A 47 7.96 1.23 1.77
N ILE A 48 7.44 0.82 2.93
CA ILE A 48 6.11 0.22 3.07
C ILE A 48 5.17 1.19 3.79
N VAL A 49 4.01 1.47 3.19
CA VAL A 49 2.92 2.22 3.84
C VAL A 49 1.69 1.32 3.98
N ASP A 50 1.43 0.86 5.21
CA ASP A 50 0.29 0.00 5.54
C ASP A 50 -0.69 0.70 6.50
N SER A 51 -1.84 1.21 6.08
CA SER A 51 -2.29 1.41 4.70
C SER A 51 -2.36 2.90 4.37
N VAL A 52 -2.22 3.26 3.09
CA VAL A 52 -2.26 4.68 2.67
C VAL A 52 -3.64 5.32 2.88
N ILE A 53 -4.71 4.51 2.95
CA ILE A 53 -6.09 5.02 2.97
C ILE A 53 -6.75 5.00 4.35
N ALA A 54 -6.25 4.19 5.29
CA ALA A 54 -6.95 3.93 6.55
C ALA A 54 -7.22 5.22 7.34
N LEU A 55 -6.20 6.07 7.51
CA LEU A 55 -6.30 7.32 8.26
C LEU A 55 -7.20 8.33 7.54
N PHE A 56 -7.11 8.43 6.21
CA PHE A 56 -7.99 9.29 5.41
C PHE A 56 -9.48 8.91 5.49
N ARG A 57 -9.82 7.67 5.86
CA ARG A 57 -11.22 7.25 6.05
C ARG A 57 -11.77 7.59 7.43
N VAL A 58 -10.89 7.74 8.42
CA VAL A 58 -11.25 8.09 9.79
C VAL A 58 -11.34 9.61 9.91
N ASP A 59 -10.33 10.31 9.39
CA ASP A 59 -10.17 11.75 9.58
C ASP A 59 -11.12 12.58 8.70
N PHE A 60 -11.60 12.01 7.59
CA PHE A 60 -12.54 12.66 6.68
C PHE A 60 -13.82 11.85 6.53
N SER A 61 -14.95 12.42 6.92
CA SER A 61 -16.26 11.79 7.02
C SER A 61 -17.29 12.41 6.08
N GLY A 62 -18.13 11.55 5.50
CA GLY A 62 -19.22 11.98 4.63
C GLY A 62 -18.77 12.49 3.24
N ARG A 63 -19.73 13.03 2.49
CA ARG A 63 -19.51 13.49 1.11
C ARG A 63 -18.96 14.92 1.02
N GLY A 64 -19.23 15.77 2.03
CA GLY A 64 -18.79 17.16 2.05
C GLY A 64 -17.27 17.31 2.04
N GLU A 65 -16.57 16.38 2.70
CA GLU A 65 -15.12 16.39 2.85
C GLU A 65 -14.40 15.57 1.76
N LEU A 66 -15.15 15.02 0.78
CA LEU A 66 -14.60 14.16 -0.26
C LEU A 66 -13.54 14.89 -1.09
N ALA A 67 -13.79 16.14 -1.46
CA ALA A 67 -12.88 16.92 -2.28
C ALA A 67 -11.56 17.19 -1.54
N GLU A 68 -11.64 17.64 -0.28
CA GLU A 68 -10.48 17.90 0.57
C GLU A 68 -9.67 16.61 0.80
N ARG A 69 -10.34 15.51 1.15
CA ARG A 69 -9.71 14.20 1.29
C ARG A 69 -8.92 13.80 0.04
N GLN A 70 -9.50 13.99 -1.15
CA GLN A 70 -8.85 13.63 -2.40
C GLN A 70 -7.63 14.53 -2.70
N GLN A 71 -7.70 15.82 -2.37
CA GLN A 71 -6.57 16.74 -2.53
C GLN A 71 -5.41 16.37 -1.58
N LYS A 72 -5.71 16.11 -0.31
CA LYS A 72 -4.70 15.71 0.69
C LYS A 72 -4.09 14.33 0.35
N LEU A 73 -4.90 13.39 -0.13
CA LEU A 73 -4.40 12.10 -0.60
C LEU A 73 -3.47 12.26 -1.82
N ALA A 74 -3.82 13.13 -2.78
CA ALA A 74 -2.98 13.41 -3.94
C ALA A 74 -1.61 13.99 -3.52
N GLN A 75 -1.58 14.88 -2.51
CA GLN A 75 -0.33 15.43 -1.96
C GLN A 75 0.54 14.34 -1.33
N MET A 76 -0.06 13.43 -0.55
CA MET A 76 0.64 12.28 0.04
C MET A 76 1.25 11.39 -1.05
N LEU A 77 0.47 11.02 -2.07
CA LEU A 77 0.92 10.15 -3.15
C LEU A 77 2.00 10.80 -4.00
N SER A 78 1.86 12.09 -4.32
CA SER A 78 2.90 12.85 -5.03
C SER A 78 4.22 12.88 -4.25
N ARG A 79 4.17 13.00 -2.91
CA ARG A 79 5.36 12.95 -2.07
C ARG A 79 6.02 11.56 -2.11
N LEU A 80 5.23 10.49 -2.05
CA LEU A 80 5.74 9.12 -2.15
C LEU A 80 6.43 8.87 -3.49
N THR A 81 5.86 9.34 -4.61
CA THR A 81 6.50 9.25 -5.93
C THR A 81 7.83 10.00 -5.96
N LYS A 82 7.88 11.23 -5.41
CA LYS A 82 9.13 11.99 -5.32
C LYS A 82 10.20 11.27 -4.50
N ILE A 83 9.84 10.69 -3.36
CA ILE A 83 10.77 9.89 -2.54
C ILE A 83 11.28 8.69 -3.33
N ALA A 84 10.42 8.00 -4.07
CA ALA A 84 10.80 6.85 -4.90
C ALA A 84 11.84 7.25 -5.96
N GLU A 85 11.61 8.37 -6.65
CA GLU A 85 12.50 8.88 -7.71
C GLU A 85 13.81 9.46 -7.16
N GLU A 86 13.74 10.22 -6.06
CA GLU A 86 14.89 10.92 -5.46
C GLU A 86 15.89 9.95 -4.84
N PHE A 87 15.40 8.95 -4.11
CA PHE A 87 16.24 8.01 -3.37
C PHE A 87 16.36 6.63 -4.04
N ASN A 88 15.71 6.43 -5.20
CA ASN A 88 15.69 5.16 -5.93
C ASN A 88 15.24 3.98 -5.04
N VAL A 89 14.11 4.18 -4.34
CA VAL A 89 13.50 3.19 -3.44
C VAL A 89 12.19 2.67 -4.00
N ALA A 90 11.91 1.38 -3.80
CA ALA A 90 10.60 0.83 -4.11
C ALA A 90 9.59 1.30 -3.05
N VAL A 91 8.43 1.81 -3.48
CA VAL A 91 7.34 2.17 -2.57
C VAL A 91 6.20 1.16 -2.72
N TYR A 92 5.90 0.45 -1.63
CA TYR A 92 4.82 -0.51 -1.55
C TYR A 92 3.73 0.00 -0.62
N ILE A 93 2.52 0.18 -1.15
CA ILE A 93 1.37 0.67 -0.37
C ILE A 93 0.29 -0.39 -0.32
N THR A 94 -0.32 -0.57 0.86
CA THR A 94 -1.54 -1.37 0.97
C THR A 94 -2.76 -0.47 0.87
N ASN A 95 -3.88 -1.05 0.42
CA ASN A 95 -5.15 -0.37 0.30
C ASN A 95 -6.29 -1.29 0.77
N GLN A 96 -7.38 -0.69 1.22
CA GLN A 96 -8.59 -1.39 1.62
C GLN A 96 -9.59 -1.42 0.45
N VAL A 97 -10.46 -2.44 0.43
CA VAL A 97 -11.59 -2.53 -0.48
C VAL A 97 -12.88 -2.12 0.22
N ILE A 98 -13.79 -1.48 -0.52
CA ILE A 98 -15.12 -1.12 -0.06
C ILE A 98 -16.17 -1.81 -0.92
N ALA A 99 -17.34 -2.10 -0.33
CA ALA A 99 -18.49 -2.57 -1.08
C ALA A 99 -19.03 -1.45 -1.99
N ASP A 100 -19.46 -1.82 -3.20
CA ASP A 100 -20.16 -0.94 -4.11
C ASP A 100 -21.66 -1.24 -4.10
N PRO A 101 -22.47 -0.47 -3.36
CA PRO A 101 -23.92 -0.70 -3.28
C PRO A 101 -24.65 -0.34 -4.59
N GLY A 102 -23.99 0.32 -5.54
CA GLY A 102 -24.56 0.66 -6.86
C GLY A 102 -24.30 -0.40 -7.94
N GLY A 103 -23.51 -1.45 -7.63
CA GLY A 103 -23.30 -2.57 -8.55
C GLY A 103 -24.61 -3.31 -8.77
N GLY A 104 -25.04 -3.45 -10.02
CA GLY A 104 -26.28 -4.17 -10.35
C GLY A 104 -26.32 -5.57 -9.74
N MET A 105 -27.54 -6.09 -9.52
CA MET A 105 -27.86 -7.37 -8.86
C MET A 105 -27.17 -8.64 -9.41
N PHE A 106 -26.36 -8.51 -10.47
CA PHE A 106 -25.64 -9.58 -11.15
C PHE A 106 -24.12 -9.58 -10.90
N ILE A 107 -23.58 -8.63 -10.12
CA ILE A 107 -22.16 -8.63 -9.75
C ILE A 107 -21.99 -9.45 -8.46
N THR A 108 -21.38 -10.63 -8.58
CA THR A 108 -21.21 -11.61 -7.48
C THR A 108 -20.25 -11.17 -6.38
N ASP A 109 -19.42 -10.14 -6.59
CA ASP A 109 -18.57 -9.53 -5.55
C ASP A 109 -18.26 -8.07 -5.90
N PRO A 110 -19.16 -7.11 -5.62
CA PRO A 110 -18.99 -5.70 -5.99
C PRO A 110 -18.01 -5.03 -5.01
N LYS A 111 -16.74 -5.45 -5.02
CA LYS A 111 -15.66 -4.82 -4.25
C LYS A 111 -14.88 -3.89 -5.17
N LYS A 112 -14.68 -2.66 -4.73
CA LYS A 112 -13.80 -1.69 -5.37
C LYS A 112 -12.71 -1.22 -4.42
N PRO A 113 -11.50 -0.94 -4.92
CA PRO A 113 -10.46 -0.33 -4.08
C PRO A 113 -10.89 1.05 -3.59
N ALA A 114 -10.58 1.36 -2.33
CA ALA A 114 -10.78 2.70 -1.78
C ALA A 114 -9.78 3.70 -2.39
N GLY A 115 -10.05 5.00 -2.27
CA GLY A 115 -9.18 6.07 -2.79
C GLY A 115 -9.60 6.63 -4.16
N GLY A 116 -10.44 5.91 -4.92
CA GLY A 116 -10.96 6.40 -6.20
C GLY A 116 -9.89 6.63 -7.27
N HIS A 117 -10.16 7.52 -8.22
CA HIS A 117 -9.27 7.76 -9.37
C HIS A 117 -7.90 8.31 -8.98
N VAL A 118 -7.82 9.15 -7.94
CA VAL A 118 -6.54 9.72 -7.48
C VAL A 118 -5.53 8.63 -7.15
N LEU A 119 -5.93 7.65 -6.34
CA LEU A 119 -5.06 6.52 -6.01
C LEU A 119 -4.81 5.60 -7.21
N ALA A 120 -5.83 5.38 -8.05
CA ALA A 120 -5.71 4.53 -9.23
C ALA A 120 -4.69 5.07 -10.25
N HIS A 121 -4.61 6.39 -10.43
CA HIS A 121 -3.67 7.01 -11.36
C HIS A 121 -2.26 7.17 -10.79
N ALA A 122 -2.12 7.32 -9.47
CA ALA A 122 -0.82 7.46 -8.84
C ALA A 122 -0.05 6.12 -8.73
N ALA A 123 -0.77 5.00 -8.66
CA ALA A 123 -0.17 3.68 -8.52
C ALA A 123 0.20 3.08 -9.89
N THR A 124 1.49 2.82 -10.11
CA THR A 124 1.99 2.24 -11.37
C THR A 124 1.61 0.76 -11.53
N ILE A 125 1.66 -0.02 -10.46
CA ILE A 125 1.33 -1.46 -10.45
C ILE A 125 0.33 -1.71 -9.34
N ARG A 126 -0.77 -2.38 -9.68
CA ARG A 126 -1.85 -2.71 -8.75
C ARG A 126 -2.05 -4.21 -8.72
N LEU A 127 -1.91 -4.80 -7.53
CA LEU A 127 -2.13 -6.22 -7.28
C LEU A 127 -3.40 -6.41 -6.47
N MET A 128 -4.27 -7.31 -6.91
CA MET A 128 -5.50 -7.67 -6.22
C MET A 128 -5.35 -9.03 -5.55
N LEU A 129 -5.47 -9.04 -4.22
CA LEU A 129 -5.39 -10.24 -3.41
C LEU A 129 -6.80 -10.74 -3.06
N ARG A 130 -7.06 -12.03 -3.28
CA ARG A 130 -8.31 -12.69 -2.86
C ARG A 130 -8.03 -14.01 -2.16
N LYS A 131 -8.97 -14.42 -1.30
CA LYS A 131 -8.93 -15.74 -0.65
C LYS A 131 -9.22 -16.84 -1.68
N GLY A 132 -8.37 -17.87 -1.72
CA GLY A 132 -8.56 -19.07 -2.53
C GLY A 132 -9.28 -20.18 -1.74
N LYS A 133 -9.12 -21.43 -2.17
CA LYS A 133 -9.62 -22.60 -1.45
C LYS A 133 -8.66 -22.99 -0.31
N GLY A 134 -9.19 -23.32 0.86
CA GLY A 134 -8.39 -23.67 2.04
C GLY A 134 -7.41 -22.55 2.43
N GLU A 135 -6.13 -22.89 2.53
CA GLU A 135 -5.05 -21.96 2.88
C GLU A 135 -4.49 -21.17 1.69
N GLN A 136 -5.01 -21.38 0.48
CA GLN A 136 -4.54 -20.67 -0.69
C GLN A 136 -5.02 -19.21 -0.73
N ARG A 137 -4.21 -18.37 -1.36
CA ARG A 137 -4.50 -16.99 -1.74
C ARG A 137 -4.18 -16.84 -3.23
N VAL A 138 -4.87 -15.93 -3.88
CA VAL A 138 -4.65 -15.63 -5.30
C VAL A 138 -4.29 -14.16 -5.42
N CYS A 139 -3.19 -13.88 -6.12
CA CYS A 139 -2.77 -12.54 -6.50
C CYS A 139 -3.04 -12.38 -8.00
N LYS A 140 -3.87 -11.41 -8.38
CA LYS A 140 -4.10 -11.01 -9.77
C LYS A 140 -3.41 -9.67 -10.04
N ILE A 141 -2.75 -9.54 -11.19
CA ILE A 141 -2.35 -8.24 -11.72
C ILE A 141 -3.62 -7.50 -12.13
N PHE A 142 -3.97 -6.46 -11.37
CA PHE A 142 -5.14 -5.64 -11.64
C PHE A 142 -4.84 -4.57 -12.70
N ASP A 143 -3.63 -4.00 -12.63
CA ASP A 143 -3.13 -3.02 -13.59
C ASP A 143 -1.60 -2.94 -13.51
N ALA A 144 -0.94 -2.89 -14.65
CA ALA A 144 0.50 -2.72 -14.77
C ALA A 144 0.85 -2.29 -16.21
N PRO A 145 1.76 -1.31 -16.41
CA PRO A 145 2.09 -0.83 -17.75
C PRO A 145 2.90 -1.83 -18.57
N ASN A 146 3.65 -2.73 -17.92
CA ASN A 146 4.65 -3.59 -18.53
C ASN A 146 4.36 -5.09 -18.36
N LEU A 147 3.22 -5.46 -17.76
CA LEU A 147 2.87 -6.85 -17.51
C LEU A 147 1.49 -7.16 -18.09
N PRO A 148 1.31 -8.32 -18.74
CA PRO A 148 -0.01 -8.77 -19.14
C PRO A 148 -0.86 -9.11 -17.92
N GLU A 149 -2.19 -9.18 -18.10
CA GLU A 149 -3.05 -9.76 -17.09
C GLU A 149 -2.60 -11.19 -16.76
N GLY A 150 -2.50 -11.48 -15.46
CA GLY A 150 -2.10 -12.78 -14.95
C GLY A 150 -2.49 -12.95 -13.49
N GLU A 151 -2.58 -14.20 -13.04
CA GLU A 151 -2.79 -14.53 -11.65
C GLU A 151 -1.81 -15.61 -11.18
N ALA A 152 -1.47 -15.56 -9.90
CA ALA A 152 -0.63 -16.53 -9.23
C ALA A 152 -1.31 -16.99 -7.93
N VAL A 153 -1.23 -18.28 -7.65
CA VAL A 153 -1.71 -18.87 -6.40
C VAL A 153 -0.53 -18.99 -5.43
N PHE A 154 -0.73 -18.56 -4.20
CA PHE A 154 0.26 -18.67 -3.13
C PHE A 154 -0.39 -19.13 -1.83
N GLN A 155 0.41 -19.45 -0.83
CA GLN A 155 -0.03 -19.81 0.51
C GLN A 155 0.78 -18.98 1.51
N ILE A 156 0.15 -18.63 2.62
CA ILE A 156 0.82 -17.95 3.74
C ILE A 156 1.25 -19.05 4.71
N THR A 157 2.55 -19.15 4.97
CA THR A 157 3.11 -20.17 5.87
C THR A 157 3.72 -19.52 7.11
N THR A 158 4.17 -20.32 8.07
CA THR A 158 4.89 -19.80 9.25
C THR A 158 6.17 -19.05 8.87
N GLY A 159 6.77 -19.38 7.71
CA GLY A 159 7.94 -18.70 7.16
C GLY A 159 7.62 -17.60 6.14
N GLY A 160 6.40 -17.06 6.16
CA GLY A 160 5.89 -16.13 5.16
C GLY A 160 5.07 -16.82 4.08
#